data_AF-A0A1H7A8N2-F1
#
_entry.id   AF-A0A1H7A8N2-F1
#
_cell.length_a   1.000
_cell.length_b   1.000
_cell.length_c   1.000
_cell.angle_alpha   90.00
_cell.angle_beta   90.00
_cell.angle_gamma   90.00
#
_symmetry.space_group_name_H-M   'P 1'
#
loop_
_entity.id
_entity.type
_entity.pdbx_description
1 polymer ?
#
loop_
_entity_poly.entity_id
_entity_poly.type
_entity_poly.pdbx_seq_one_letter_code
_entity_poly.pdbx_strand_id
1 'polypeptide(L)'
;MLSCILFFGSFLKLWAHTWSEPLFLIILFCWTYQFYKLNKNPEFSKKSFACLILLGILLILIRYAGIFIVPTALAFGVVYLRKKNFSKTRFSGCLASAWTAFFAFYLCINKYLSGTWSGGERFDGNVDILGNFTAFSKGIMNELFIIDIDSEDFNFLSLAGIAIQILVIIIWRYQNLKKIKSPSPLKLHFWIVAGGYLFFLFIARLFSPFDDPGYRLLAPYSFLALNGFCLILDFDQFSKRLKYASFFLIIFSWLDLLPRQNFDIKLLQVFSALSDFI
;
A
#
# COMPACT_ATOMS: atom_id res chain seq x y z
N MET A 1 -8.21 8.51 12.02
CA MET A 1 -8.31 7.04 11.91
C MET A 1 -7.58 6.42 10.73
N LEU A 2 -7.48 7.08 9.56
CA LEU A 2 -6.49 6.65 8.54
C LEU A 2 -5.08 6.52 9.17
N SER A 3 -4.77 7.37 10.14
CA SER A 3 -3.56 7.31 10.97
C SER A 3 -3.39 6.00 11.75
N CYS A 4 -4.46 5.28 12.10
CA CYS A 4 -4.39 4.02 12.84
C CYS A 4 -3.78 2.88 11.99
N ILE A 5 -3.91 2.94 10.66
CA ILE A 5 -3.31 1.96 9.74
C ILE A 5 -1.79 1.96 9.89
N LEU A 6 -1.19 3.14 10.10
CA LEU A 6 0.26 3.29 10.24
C LEU A 6 0.82 2.60 11.50
N PHE A 7 -0.05 2.21 12.43
CA PHE A 7 0.33 1.47 13.62
C PHE A 7 0.26 -0.05 13.45
N PHE A 8 -0.13 -0.62 12.30
CA PHE A 8 0.01 -2.07 12.16
C PHE A 8 1.48 -2.48 12.13
N GLY A 9 1.77 -3.69 12.64
CA GLY A 9 3.12 -4.21 12.78
C GLY A 9 3.96 -4.08 11.50
N SER A 10 3.43 -4.50 10.34
CA SER A 10 4.14 -4.40 9.06
C SER A 10 4.60 -2.98 8.71
N PHE A 11 3.75 -1.97 8.98
CA PHE A 11 4.14 -0.58 8.81
C PHE A 11 5.15 -0.14 9.86
N LEU A 12 4.97 -0.46 11.15
CA LEU A 12 5.96 -0.13 12.18
C LEU A 12 7.35 -0.70 11.86
N LYS A 13 7.41 -1.94 11.37
CA LYS A 13 8.62 -2.57 10.85
C LYS A 13 9.21 -1.76 9.69
N LEU A 14 8.37 -1.32 8.75
CA LEU A 14 8.75 -0.44 7.64
C LEU A 14 9.40 0.87 8.13
N TRP A 15 8.76 1.54 9.10
CA TRP A 15 9.21 2.80 9.71
C TRP A 15 10.54 2.64 10.44
N ALA A 16 10.76 1.49 11.10
CA ALA A 16 11.99 1.21 11.83
C ALA A 16 13.19 0.93 10.90
N HIS A 17 12.95 0.34 9.73
CA HIS A 17 14.03 -0.09 8.83
C HIS A 17 14.38 0.90 7.73
N THR A 18 13.45 1.75 7.30
CA THR A 18 13.72 2.69 6.20
C THR A 18 13.02 4.04 6.38
N TRP A 19 13.71 5.10 5.95
CA TRP A 19 13.16 6.47 5.96
C TRP A 19 12.39 6.80 4.68
N SER A 20 12.78 6.20 3.55
CA SER A 20 12.21 6.51 2.23
C SER A 20 10.86 5.84 1.99
N GLU A 21 10.61 4.65 2.55
CA GLU A 21 9.35 3.92 2.31
C GLU A 21 8.16 4.63 2.97
N PRO A 22 8.21 5.06 4.24
CA PRO A 22 7.11 5.80 4.83
C PRO A 22 6.85 7.16 4.17
N LEU A 23 7.91 7.87 3.78
CA LEU A 23 7.78 9.11 3.03
C LEU A 23 7.07 8.87 1.69
N PHE A 24 7.42 7.79 0.98
CA PHE A 24 6.77 7.39 -0.25
C PHE A 24 5.26 7.13 -0.04
N LEU A 25 4.88 6.44 1.05
CA LEU A 25 3.46 6.18 1.37
C LEU A 25 2.66 7.46 1.62
N ILE A 26 3.21 8.43 2.36
CA ILE A 26 2.55 9.71 2.63
C ILE A 26 2.34 10.49 1.34
N ILE A 27 3.38 10.60 0.51
CA ILE A 27 3.29 11.32 -0.77
C ILE A 27 2.32 10.61 -1.71
N LEU A 28 2.30 9.27 -1.71
CA LEU A 28 1.37 8.49 -2.51
C LEU A 28 -0.08 8.69 -2.05
N PHE A 29 -0.32 8.78 -0.75
CA PHE A 29 -1.63 9.15 -0.20
C PHE A 29 -2.08 10.51 -0.72
N CYS A 30 -1.21 11.52 -0.58
CA CYS A 30 -1.47 12.88 -1.04
C CYS A 30 -1.74 12.92 -2.55
N TRP A 31 -0.94 12.23 -3.35
CA TRP A 31 -1.11 12.13 -4.79
C TRP A 31 -2.46 11.49 -5.13
N THR A 32 -2.78 10.35 -4.52
CA THR A 32 -4.05 9.61 -4.74
C THR A 32 -5.26 10.48 -4.40
N TYR A 33 -5.19 11.20 -3.28
CA TYR A 33 -6.29 12.06 -2.84
C TYR A 33 -6.45 13.31 -3.71
N GLN A 34 -5.36 13.95 -4.13
CA GLN A 34 -5.41 15.10 -5.04
C GLN A 34 -5.89 14.68 -6.44
N PHE A 35 -5.46 13.52 -6.91
CA PHE A 35 -5.91 12.97 -8.19
C PHE A 35 -7.41 12.63 -8.15
N TYR A 36 -7.90 12.08 -7.04
CA TYR A 36 -9.34 11.93 -6.80
C TYR A 36 -10.11 13.27 -6.83
N LYS A 37 -9.61 14.30 -6.12
CA LYS A 37 -10.27 15.62 -6.06
C LYS A 37 -10.47 16.22 -7.45
N LEU A 38 -9.44 16.13 -8.29
CA LEU A 38 -9.53 16.54 -9.69
C LEU A 38 -10.61 15.75 -10.45
N ASN A 39 -10.73 14.46 -10.19
CA ASN A 39 -11.72 13.63 -10.86
C ASN A 39 -13.16 14.00 -10.48
N LYS A 40 -13.36 14.53 -9.27
CA LYS A 40 -14.67 15.02 -8.81
C LYS A 40 -14.99 16.42 -9.31
N ASN A 41 -14.01 17.33 -9.32
CA ASN A 41 -14.25 18.72 -9.69
C ASN A 41 -14.32 18.91 -11.21
N PRO A 42 -15.26 19.71 -11.73
CA PRO A 42 -15.33 20.02 -13.16
C PRO A 42 -14.30 21.06 -13.59
N GLU A 43 -13.87 21.91 -12.66
CA GLU A 43 -12.98 23.03 -12.96
C GLU A 43 -11.50 22.66 -12.85
N PHE A 44 -10.73 23.09 -13.84
CA PHE A 44 -9.29 22.94 -13.88
C PHE A 44 -8.63 23.97 -12.96
N SER A 45 -7.93 23.49 -11.93
CA SER A 45 -7.08 24.33 -11.08
C SER A 45 -5.61 24.15 -11.45
N LYS A 46 -4.97 25.22 -11.92
CA LYS A 46 -3.52 25.26 -12.19
C LYS A 46 -2.70 24.84 -10.97
N LYS A 47 -3.15 25.22 -9.77
CA LYS A 47 -2.50 24.85 -8.50
C LYS A 47 -2.54 23.35 -8.26
N SER A 48 -3.69 22.71 -8.51
CA SER A 48 -3.84 21.25 -8.38
C SER A 48 -3.00 20.50 -9.41
N PHE A 49 -2.90 21.00 -10.65
CA PHE A 49 -2.03 20.43 -11.68
C PHE A 49 -0.55 20.48 -11.27
N ALA A 50 -0.05 21.66 -10.87
CA ALA A 50 1.33 21.82 -10.42
C ALA A 50 1.64 20.94 -9.19
N CYS A 51 0.69 20.87 -8.24
CA CYS A 51 0.82 20.00 -7.07
C CYS A 51 0.92 18.52 -7.46
N LEU A 52 0.10 18.04 -8.40
CA LEU A 52 0.17 16.66 -8.88
C LEU A 52 1.48 16.37 -9.61
N ILE A 53 1.97 17.30 -10.45
CA ILE A 53 3.28 17.18 -11.08
C ILE A 53 4.36 17.00 -10.03
N LEU A 54 4.42 17.90 -9.04
CA LEU A 54 5.42 17.89 -7.98
C LEU A 54 5.34 16.62 -7.14
N LEU A 55 4.15 16.19 -6.74
CA LEU A 55 3.96 14.94 -6.00
C LEU A 55 4.43 13.72 -6.82
N GLY A 56 4.14 13.68 -8.12
CA GLY A 56 4.59 12.59 -8.98
C GLY A 56 6.11 12.57 -9.20
N ILE A 57 6.73 13.74 -9.36
CA ILE A 57 8.19 13.90 -9.40
C ILE A 57 8.81 13.39 -8.09
N LEU A 58 8.27 13.78 -6.94
CA LEU A 58 8.74 13.31 -5.64
C LEU A 58 8.60 11.79 -5.49
N LEU A 59 7.48 11.20 -5.91
CA LEU A 59 7.30 9.74 -5.90
C LEU A 59 8.40 9.03 -6.68
N ILE A 60 8.68 9.50 -7.90
CA ILE A 60 9.72 8.94 -8.78
C ILE A 60 11.12 9.09 -8.18
N LEU A 61 11.42 10.25 -7.58
CA LEU A 61 12.71 10.53 -6.97
C LEU A 61 12.97 9.69 -5.71
N ILE A 62 11.95 9.47 -4.87
CA ILE A 62 12.10 8.68 -3.65
C ILE A 62 12.24 7.19 -3.97
N ARG A 63 11.43 6.69 -4.92
CA ARG A 63 11.56 5.32 -5.43
C ARG A 63 11.22 5.26 -6.92
N TYR A 64 12.02 4.55 -7.71
CA TYR A 64 11.72 4.35 -9.14
C TYR A 64 10.37 3.66 -9.38
N ALA A 65 9.91 2.83 -8.44
CA ALA A 65 8.57 2.24 -8.48
C ALA A 65 7.46 3.30 -8.53
N GLY A 66 7.72 4.54 -8.12
CA GLY A 66 6.82 5.69 -8.25
C GLY A 66 6.38 5.98 -9.68
N ILE A 67 7.10 5.50 -10.71
CA ILE A 67 6.72 5.65 -12.11
C ILE A 67 5.37 5.01 -12.46
N PHE A 68 4.86 4.08 -11.62
CA PHE A 68 3.56 3.43 -11.81
C PHE A 68 2.38 4.41 -11.94
N ILE A 69 2.52 5.63 -11.45
CA ILE A 69 1.52 6.68 -11.60
C ILE A 69 1.25 7.04 -13.07
N VAL A 70 2.23 6.83 -13.97
CA VAL A 70 2.11 7.09 -15.41
C VAL A 70 1.07 6.17 -16.05
N PRO A 71 1.23 4.83 -16.07
CA PRO A 71 0.22 3.94 -16.64
C PRO A 71 -1.12 4.06 -15.92
N THR A 72 -1.12 4.33 -14.61
CA THR A 72 -2.35 4.59 -13.85
C THR A 72 -3.10 5.83 -14.38
N ALA A 73 -2.40 6.95 -14.57
CA ALA A 73 -3.00 8.17 -15.10
C ALA A 73 -3.49 7.98 -16.55
N LEU A 74 -2.74 7.25 -17.38
CA LEU A 74 -3.17 6.91 -18.74
C LEU A 74 -4.43 6.04 -18.75
N ALA A 75 -4.53 5.05 -17.87
CA ALA A 75 -5.73 4.22 -17.73
C ALA A 75 -6.96 5.07 -17.36
N PHE A 76 -6.81 6.02 -16.43
CA PHE A 76 -7.87 7.00 -16.14
C PHE A 76 -8.18 7.89 -17.35
N GLY A 77 -7.17 8.31 -18.11
CA GLY A 77 -7.33 9.04 -19.37
C GLY A 77 -8.21 8.28 -20.38
N VAL A 78 -7.97 6.97 -20.57
CA VAL A 78 -8.81 6.12 -21.43
C VAL A 78 -10.26 6.06 -20.93
N VAL A 79 -10.47 5.96 -19.61
CA VAL A 79 -11.81 6.00 -19.02
C VAL A 79 -12.49 7.36 -19.28
N TYR A 80 -11.78 8.48 -19.18
CA TYR A 80 -12.32 9.80 -19.49
C TYR A 80 -12.63 9.98 -20.98
N LEU A 81 -11.80 9.44 -21.85
CA LEU A 81 -12.02 9.46 -23.29
C LEU A 81 -13.30 8.69 -23.66
N ARG A 82 -13.51 7.50 -23.08
CA ARG A 82 -14.76 6.73 -23.25
C ARG A 82 -15.99 7.49 -22.77
N LYS A 83 -15.85 8.30 -21.72
CA LYS A 83 -16.89 9.20 -21.21
C LYS A 83 -16.99 10.54 -21.96
N LYS A 84 -16.26 10.69 -23.08
CA LYS A 84 -16.19 11.92 -23.89
C LYS A 84 -15.74 13.16 -23.11
N ASN A 85 -15.02 12.99 -22.00
CA ASN A 85 -14.47 14.10 -21.22
C ASN A 85 -13.04 14.41 -21.68
N PHE A 86 -12.94 15.15 -22.78
CA PHE A 86 -11.65 15.48 -23.41
C PHE A 86 -10.75 16.36 -22.53
N SER A 87 -11.33 17.22 -21.68
CA SER A 87 -10.55 18.06 -20.76
C SER A 87 -9.77 17.20 -19.77
N LYS A 88 -10.43 16.26 -19.08
CA LYS A 88 -9.77 15.34 -18.15
C LYS A 88 -8.82 14.37 -18.86
N THR A 89 -9.16 13.96 -20.09
CA THR A 89 -8.29 13.11 -20.92
C THR A 89 -6.97 13.82 -21.22
N ARG A 90 -7.03 15.07 -21.72
CA ARG A 90 -5.85 15.89 -22.01
C ARG A 90 -5.03 16.12 -20.75
N PHE A 91 -5.68 16.40 -19.62
CA PHE A 91 -5.02 16.56 -18.34
C PHE A 91 -4.21 15.33 -17.93
N SER A 92 -4.83 14.15 -17.94
CA SER A 92 -4.16 12.89 -17.61
C SER A 92 -2.99 12.62 -18.57
N GLY A 93 -3.17 12.91 -19.86
CA GLY A 93 -2.10 12.83 -20.85
C GLY A 93 -0.94 13.77 -20.54
N CYS A 94 -1.21 15.05 -20.24
CA CYS A 94 -0.18 16.03 -19.88
C CYS A 94 0.60 15.62 -18.62
N LEU A 95 -0.07 15.11 -17.58
CA LEU A 95 0.61 14.59 -16.39
C LEU A 95 1.51 13.40 -16.72
N ALA A 96 0.97 12.41 -17.45
CA ALA A 96 1.73 11.24 -17.85
C ALA A 96 2.97 11.61 -18.68
N SER A 97 2.81 12.52 -19.65
CA SER A 97 3.92 13.03 -20.45
C SER A 97 4.96 13.78 -19.63
N ALA A 98 4.54 14.64 -18.70
CA ALA A 98 5.45 15.39 -17.83
C ALA A 98 6.28 14.47 -16.93
N TRP A 99 5.65 13.47 -16.30
CA TRP A 99 6.35 12.48 -15.47
C TRP A 99 7.25 11.57 -16.29
N THR A 100 6.82 11.15 -17.49
CA THR A 100 7.64 10.34 -18.40
C THR A 100 8.88 11.12 -18.85
N ALA A 101 8.70 12.37 -19.26
CA ALA A 101 9.81 13.24 -19.66
C ALA A 101 10.79 13.47 -18.51
N PHE A 102 10.30 13.72 -17.30
CA PHE A 102 11.13 13.85 -16.11
C PHE A 102 11.91 12.55 -15.81
N PHE A 103 11.25 11.39 -15.84
CA PHE A 103 11.90 10.12 -15.56
C PHE A 103 12.94 9.75 -16.63
N ALA A 104 12.64 9.99 -17.91
CA ALA A 104 13.61 9.80 -18.98
C ALA A 104 14.83 10.71 -18.81
N PHE A 105 14.61 11.99 -18.48
CA PHE A 105 15.68 12.93 -18.18
C PHE A 105 16.54 12.47 -17.00
N TYR A 106 15.90 12.01 -15.93
CA TYR A 106 16.58 11.43 -14.77
C TYR A 106 17.45 10.22 -15.14
N LEU A 107 16.93 9.29 -15.96
CA LEU A 107 17.69 8.13 -16.44
C LEU A 107 18.86 8.54 -17.35
N CYS A 108 18.69 9.54 -18.20
CA CYS A 108 19.77 10.09 -19.02
C CYS A 108 20.90 10.67 -18.16
N ILE A 109 20.57 11.44 -17.11
CA ILE A 109 21.56 11.94 -16.14
C ILE A 109 22.25 10.77 -15.45
N ASN A 110 21.50 9.77 -14.99
CA ASN A 110 22.08 8.62 -14.29
C ASN A 110 23.08 7.87 -15.19
N LYS A 111 22.73 7.65 -16.46
CA LYS A 111 23.63 7.05 -17.45
C LYS A 111 24.88 7.89 -17.70
N TYR A 112 24.70 9.20 -17.85
CA TYR A 112 25.81 10.11 -18.10
C TYR A 112 26.81 10.11 -16.93
N LEU A 113 26.32 10.09 -15.69
CA LEU A 113 27.17 10.16 -14.49
C LEU A 113 27.75 8.80 -14.06
N SER A 114 27.00 7.71 -14.19
CA SER A 114 27.39 6.39 -13.67
C SER A 114 27.82 5.38 -14.75
N GLY A 115 27.64 5.71 -16.03
CA GLY A 115 27.84 4.78 -17.14
C GLY A 115 26.73 3.73 -17.29
N THR A 116 25.78 3.64 -16.34
CA THR A 116 24.69 2.65 -16.36
C THR A 116 23.33 3.32 -16.17
N TRP A 117 22.26 2.71 -16.69
CA TRP A 117 20.90 3.26 -16.56
C TRP A 117 20.33 3.11 -15.14
N SER A 118 20.67 2.01 -14.46
CA SER A 118 20.02 1.55 -13.22
C SER A 118 21.00 1.12 -12.12
N GLY A 119 22.30 1.41 -12.27
CA GLY A 119 23.31 1.07 -11.26
C GLY A 119 23.72 -0.41 -11.23
N GLY A 120 23.57 -1.16 -12.33
CA GLY A 120 23.98 -2.57 -12.46
C GLY A 120 23.08 -3.43 -13.36
N GLU A 121 23.47 -4.68 -13.58
CA GLU A 121 22.68 -5.71 -14.28
C GLU A 121 21.49 -6.12 -13.40
N ARG A 122 20.28 -5.71 -13.77
CA ARG A 122 19.03 -6.02 -13.05
C ARG A 122 18.04 -6.83 -13.88
N PHE A 123 18.36 -7.15 -15.14
CA PHE A 123 17.45 -7.80 -16.07
C PHE A 123 18.00 -9.16 -16.44
N ASP A 124 17.43 -10.23 -15.87
CA ASP A 124 17.90 -11.61 -16.09
C ASP A 124 17.11 -12.34 -17.19
N GLY A 125 16.00 -11.76 -17.69
CA GLY A 125 15.23 -12.28 -18.84
C GLY A 125 14.53 -13.63 -18.63
N ASN A 126 14.96 -14.45 -17.66
CA ASN A 126 14.45 -15.77 -17.34
C ASN A 126 13.72 -15.76 -15.98
N VAL A 127 12.57 -15.10 -15.90
CA VAL A 127 11.73 -15.10 -14.70
C VAL A 127 10.63 -16.15 -14.81
N ASP A 128 10.56 -17.08 -13.85
CA ASP A 128 9.45 -18.03 -13.73
C ASP A 128 8.14 -17.31 -13.41
N ILE A 129 7.21 -17.29 -14.37
CA ILE A 129 5.91 -16.62 -14.24
C ILE A 129 5.05 -17.29 -13.15
N LEU A 130 5.08 -18.62 -13.05
CA LEU A 130 4.28 -19.36 -12.07
C LEU A 130 4.83 -19.13 -10.67
N GLY A 131 6.16 -19.19 -10.51
CA GLY A 131 6.85 -18.82 -9.29
C GLY A 131 6.54 -17.39 -8.86
N ASN A 132 6.58 -16.43 -9.79
CA ASN A 132 6.24 -15.04 -9.52
C ASN A 132 4.78 -14.87 -9.05
N PHE A 133 3.83 -15.52 -9.73
CA PHE A 133 2.42 -15.49 -9.33
C PHE A 133 2.19 -16.08 -7.93
N THR A 134 2.88 -17.18 -7.63
CA THR A 134 2.83 -17.84 -6.31
C THR A 134 3.39 -16.93 -5.23
N ALA A 135 4.55 -16.31 -5.48
CA ALA A 135 5.18 -15.36 -4.56
C ALA A 135 4.26 -14.16 -4.27
N PHE A 136 3.69 -13.54 -5.31
CA PHE A 136 2.74 -12.43 -5.12
C PHE A 136 1.48 -12.86 -4.36
N SER A 137 0.95 -14.05 -4.66
CA SER A 137 -0.22 -14.57 -3.95
C SER A 137 0.08 -14.76 -2.46
N LYS A 138 1.23 -15.36 -2.12
CA LYS A 138 1.69 -15.50 -0.73
C LYS A 138 1.87 -14.13 -0.06
N GLY A 139 2.55 -13.20 -0.72
CA GLY A 139 2.76 -11.85 -0.20
C GLY A 139 1.45 -11.09 0.06
N ILE A 140 0.50 -11.13 -0.87
CA ILE A 140 -0.82 -10.51 -0.71
C ILE A 140 -1.58 -11.16 0.44
N MET A 141 -1.53 -12.48 0.58
CA MET A 141 -2.17 -13.17 1.72
C MET A 141 -1.57 -12.70 3.04
N ASN A 142 -0.23 -12.63 3.17
CA ASN A 142 0.42 -12.16 4.40
C ASN A 142 0.01 -10.72 4.73
N GLU A 143 -0.07 -9.85 3.73
CA GLU A 143 -0.50 -8.46 3.91
C GLU A 143 -1.99 -8.34 4.28
N LEU A 144 -2.86 -9.20 3.74
CA LEU A 144 -4.27 -9.24 4.09
C LEU A 144 -4.51 -9.77 5.51
N PHE A 145 -3.72 -10.73 5.97
CA PHE A 145 -3.85 -11.30 7.31
C PHE A 145 -3.16 -10.46 8.41
N ILE A 146 -2.49 -9.35 8.06
CA ILE A 146 -1.82 -8.40 9.00
C ILE A 146 -0.84 -9.11 9.95
N ILE A 147 -0.50 -10.36 9.66
CA ILE A 147 0.23 -11.31 10.48
C ILE A 147 1.10 -12.09 9.51
N ASP A 148 2.37 -12.25 9.86
CA ASP A 148 3.33 -12.88 8.98
C ASP A 148 3.14 -14.40 8.96
N ILE A 149 2.43 -14.88 7.93
CA ILE A 149 2.28 -16.30 7.63
C ILE A 149 3.51 -16.74 6.85
N ASP A 150 4.63 -16.83 7.55
CA ASP A 150 5.77 -17.56 7.02
C ASP A 150 5.51 -19.06 7.11
N SER A 151 5.69 -19.73 5.98
CA SER A 151 5.25 -21.10 5.72
C SER A 151 6.01 -22.16 6.52
N GLU A 152 7.16 -21.80 7.09
CA GLU A 152 8.00 -22.75 7.82
C GLU A 152 7.61 -22.86 9.31
N ASP A 153 7.01 -21.82 9.91
CA ASP A 153 6.69 -21.78 11.34
C ASP A 153 5.29 -21.19 11.59
N PHE A 154 4.25 -21.97 11.29
CA PHE A 154 2.87 -21.58 11.59
C PHE A 154 2.63 -21.64 13.11
N ASN A 155 2.72 -20.51 13.81
CA ASN A 155 2.66 -20.43 15.27
C ASN A 155 1.23 -20.15 15.77
N PHE A 156 0.94 -20.54 17.02
CA PHE A 156 -0.28 -20.24 17.77
C PHE A 156 -0.60 -18.74 17.79
N LEU A 157 0.41 -17.86 17.90
CA LEU A 157 0.20 -16.40 17.85
C LEU A 157 -0.40 -15.96 16.52
N SER A 158 0.10 -16.50 15.41
CA SER A 158 -0.40 -16.19 14.08
C SER A 158 -1.83 -16.69 13.89
N LEU A 159 -2.12 -17.92 14.35
CA LEU A 159 -3.47 -18.47 14.35
C LEU A 159 -4.44 -17.62 15.21
N ALA A 160 -4.01 -17.21 16.40
CA ALA A 160 -4.82 -16.39 17.30
C ALA A 160 -5.15 -15.04 16.68
N GLY A 161 -4.17 -14.38 16.07
CA GLY A 161 -4.42 -13.11 15.39
C GLY A 161 -5.33 -13.25 14.15
N ILE A 162 -5.18 -14.32 13.36
CA ILE A 162 -6.11 -14.63 12.25
C ILE A 162 -7.52 -14.85 12.79
N ALA A 163 -7.67 -15.61 13.88
CA ALA A 163 -8.97 -15.84 14.51
C ALA A 163 -9.61 -14.53 15.01
N ILE A 164 -8.82 -13.63 15.62
CA ILE A 164 -9.27 -12.30 16.04
C ILE A 164 -9.70 -11.47 14.83
N GLN A 165 -8.94 -11.48 13.74
CA GLN A 165 -9.29 -10.75 12.52
C GLN A 165 -10.61 -11.26 11.91
N ILE A 166 -10.79 -12.58 11.84
CA ILE A 166 -12.05 -13.19 11.39
C ILE A 166 -13.21 -12.76 12.31
N LEU A 167 -13.00 -12.79 13.63
CA LEU A 167 -14.00 -12.36 14.60
C LEU A 167 -14.39 -10.88 14.40
N VAL A 168 -13.41 -9.99 14.16
CA VAL A 168 -13.64 -8.57 13.85
C VAL A 168 -14.52 -8.43 12.59
N ILE A 169 -14.20 -9.18 11.53
CA ILE A 169 -14.95 -9.17 10.27
C ILE A 169 -16.38 -9.67 10.49
N ILE A 170 -16.58 -10.76 11.24
CA ILE A 170 -17.89 -11.34 11.54
C ILE A 170 -18.73 -10.35 12.36
N ILE A 171 -18.19 -9.80 13.44
CA ILE A 171 -18.88 -8.82 14.30
C ILE A 171 -19.28 -7.59 13.47
N TRP A 172 -18.34 -7.05 12.68
CA TRP A 172 -18.62 -5.91 11.82
C TRP A 172 -19.71 -6.24 10.80
N ARG A 173 -19.64 -7.40 10.15
CA ARG A 173 -20.61 -7.82 9.15
C ARG A 173 -21.99 -7.93 9.75
N TYR A 174 -22.14 -8.64 10.87
CA TYR A 174 -23.40 -8.82 11.57
C TYR A 174 -24.05 -7.48 11.96
N GLN A 175 -23.26 -6.53 12.47
CA GLN A 175 -23.76 -5.19 12.85
C GLN A 175 -24.20 -4.35 11.64
N ASN A 176 -23.65 -4.62 10.45
CA ASN A 176 -23.81 -3.76 9.27
C ASN A 176 -24.52 -4.43 8.08
N LEU A 177 -25.06 -5.64 8.22
CA LEU A 177 -25.76 -6.38 7.16
C LEU A 177 -26.83 -5.54 6.44
N LYS A 178 -27.51 -4.65 7.16
CA LYS A 178 -28.60 -3.79 6.65
C LYS A 178 -28.15 -2.38 6.24
N LYS A 179 -26.88 -2.02 6.43
CA LYS A 179 -26.38 -0.62 6.29
C LYS A 179 -25.30 -0.45 5.21
N ILE A 180 -25.13 -1.42 4.31
CA ILE A 180 -24.12 -1.33 3.26
C ILE A 180 -24.53 -0.25 2.27
N LYS A 181 -24.01 0.96 2.47
CA LYS A 181 -24.17 2.07 1.53
C LYS A 181 -23.38 1.77 0.26
N SER A 182 -23.83 2.34 -0.86
CA SER A 182 -23.07 2.34 -2.11
C SER A 182 -21.63 2.84 -1.85
N PRO A 183 -20.60 2.15 -2.38
CA PRO A 183 -19.22 2.51 -2.11
C PRO A 183 -18.94 3.96 -2.52
N SER A 184 -18.32 4.73 -1.62
CA SER A 184 -17.93 6.09 -1.94
C SER A 184 -16.98 6.10 -3.15
N PRO A 185 -17.09 7.07 -4.07
CA PRO A 185 -16.17 7.16 -5.22
C PRO A 185 -14.70 7.24 -4.80
N LEU A 186 -14.42 7.84 -3.64
CA LEU A 186 -13.08 7.93 -3.06
C LEU A 186 -12.52 6.55 -2.70
N LYS A 187 -13.32 5.68 -2.08
CA LYS A 187 -12.92 4.31 -1.76
C LYS A 187 -12.50 3.56 -3.02
N LEU A 188 -13.35 3.59 -4.05
CA LEU A 188 -13.05 2.89 -5.30
C LEU A 188 -11.76 3.43 -5.92
N HIS A 189 -11.52 4.74 -5.80
CA HIS A 189 -10.29 5.35 -6.28
C HIS A 189 -9.03 4.81 -5.59
N PHE A 190 -9.04 4.69 -4.26
CA PHE A 190 -7.94 4.07 -3.50
C PHE A 190 -7.66 2.64 -3.96
N TRP A 191 -8.70 1.82 -4.16
CA TRP A 191 -8.54 0.45 -4.63
C TRP A 191 -8.04 0.34 -6.07
N ILE A 192 -8.49 1.23 -6.96
CA ILE A 192 -7.97 1.27 -8.34
C ILE A 192 -6.48 1.60 -8.34
N VAL A 193 -6.04 2.60 -7.55
CA VAL A 193 -4.62 2.96 -7.47
C VAL A 193 -3.80 1.85 -6.80
N ALA A 194 -4.32 1.22 -5.75
CA ALA A 194 -3.69 0.06 -5.11
C ALA A 194 -3.50 -1.09 -6.12
N GLY A 195 -4.55 -1.45 -6.85
CA GLY A 195 -4.50 -2.49 -7.89
C GLY A 195 -3.57 -2.12 -9.05
N GLY A 196 -3.54 -0.84 -9.44
CA GLY A 196 -2.60 -0.32 -10.45
C GLY A 196 -1.14 -0.45 -10.01
N TYR A 197 -0.83 -0.17 -8.75
CA TYR A 197 0.50 -0.39 -8.17
C TYR A 197 0.88 -1.87 -8.17
N LEU A 198 -0.02 -2.74 -7.70
CA LEU A 198 0.20 -4.18 -7.64
C LEU A 198 0.43 -4.77 -9.04
N PHE A 199 -0.40 -4.39 -10.00
CA PHE A 199 -0.25 -4.80 -11.39
C PHE A 199 1.08 -4.32 -11.98
N PHE A 200 1.44 -3.05 -11.74
CA PHE A 200 2.73 -2.51 -12.16
C PHE A 200 3.90 -3.31 -11.59
N LEU A 201 3.90 -3.62 -10.29
CA LEU A 201 4.95 -4.42 -9.66
C LEU A 201 5.04 -5.81 -10.26
N PHE A 202 3.90 -6.47 -10.47
CA PHE A 202 3.86 -7.79 -11.09
C PHE A 202 4.53 -7.78 -12.46
N ILE A 203 4.16 -6.81 -13.31
CA ILE A 203 4.75 -6.63 -14.65
C ILE A 203 6.23 -6.27 -14.57
N ALA A 204 6.61 -5.35 -13.69
CA ALA A 204 8.01 -4.95 -13.52
C ALA A 204 8.89 -6.14 -13.14
N ARG A 205 8.39 -7.05 -12.31
CA ARG A 205 9.10 -8.25 -11.90
C ARG A 205 9.29 -9.29 -13.01
N LEU A 206 8.48 -9.26 -14.06
CA LEU A 206 8.72 -10.11 -15.25
C LEU A 206 9.99 -9.70 -16.01
N PHE A 207 10.44 -8.46 -15.85
CA PHE A 207 11.65 -7.96 -16.51
C PHE A 207 12.88 -8.02 -15.60
N SER A 208 12.70 -7.79 -14.30
CA SER A 208 13.77 -7.70 -13.32
C SER A 208 13.40 -8.52 -12.08
N PRO A 209 14.19 -9.54 -11.68
CA PRO A 209 13.99 -10.22 -10.40
C PRO A 209 14.32 -9.25 -9.25
N PHE A 210 13.32 -8.46 -8.85
CA PHE A 210 13.37 -7.64 -7.64
C PHE A 210 13.29 -8.52 -6.40
N ASP A 211 13.56 -7.92 -5.23
CA ASP A 211 13.27 -8.49 -3.91
C ASP A 211 11.89 -9.15 -3.88
N ASP A 212 11.76 -10.26 -3.17
CA ASP A 212 10.50 -10.97 -2.94
C ASP A 212 9.34 -10.03 -2.56
N PRO A 213 8.09 -10.34 -2.97
CA PRO A 213 6.94 -9.47 -2.74
C PRO A 213 6.50 -9.56 -1.27
N GLY A 214 7.40 -9.18 -0.36
CA GLY A 214 7.15 -9.06 1.07
C GLY A 214 6.64 -7.67 1.44
N TYR A 215 6.56 -7.42 2.74
CA TYR A 215 5.92 -6.23 3.30
C TYR A 215 6.47 -4.90 2.77
N ARG A 216 7.78 -4.82 2.47
CA ARG A 216 8.41 -3.59 1.94
C ARG A 216 7.97 -3.23 0.53
N LEU A 217 7.79 -4.23 -0.32
CA LEU A 217 7.38 -4.04 -1.71
C LEU A 217 5.87 -3.89 -1.81
N LEU A 218 5.11 -4.63 -1.00
CA LEU A 218 3.65 -4.58 -1.00
C LEU A 218 3.05 -3.44 -0.15
N ALA A 219 3.83 -2.80 0.72
CA ALA A 219 3.34 -1.71 1.59
C ALA A 219 2.51 -0.64 0.87
N PRO A 220 2.88 -0.12 -0.33
CA PRO A 220 2.04 0.86 -1.04
C PRO A 220 0.68 0.31 -1.48
N TYR A 221 0.62 -0.96 -1.90
CA TYR A 221 -0.63 -1.66 -2.16
C TYR A 221 -1.46 -1.79 -0.88
N SER A 222 -0.89 -2.40 0.17
CA SER A 222 -1.59 -2.68 1.42
C SER A 222 -2.10 -1.40 2.07
N PHE A 223 -1.26 -0.36 2.10
CA PHE A 223 -1.61 0.93 2.65
C PHE A 223 -2.82 1.54 1.93
N LEU A 224 -2.80 1.64 0.60
CA LEU A 224 -3.94 2.20 -0.15
C LEU A 224 -5.19 1.30 -0.05
N ALA A 225 -5.02 -0.03 -0.08
CA ALA A 225 -6.12 -0.98 0.06
C ALA A 225 -6.81 -0.84 1.43
N LEU A 226 -6.02 -0.79 2.51
CA LEU A 226 -6.50 -0.58 3.88
C LEU A 226 -7.17 0.78 4.05
N ASN A 227 -6.64 1.85 3.44
CA ASN A 227 -7.33 3.16 3.43
C ASN A 227 -8.71 3.05 2.73
N GLY A 228 -8.78 2.31 1.62
CA GLY A 228 -10.05 1.99 0.96
C GLY A 228 -11.00 1.18 1.84
N PHE A 229 -10.51 0.16 2.57
CA PHE A 229 -11.30 -0.58 3.56
C PHE A 229 -11.77 0.33 4.69
N CYS A 230 -10.92 1.21 5.19
CA CYS A 230 -11.29 2.10 6.28
C CYS A 230 -12.44 3.04 5.91
N LEU A 231 -12.52 3.46 4.65
CA LEU A 231 -13.65 4.24 4.13
C LEU A 231 -14.95 3.44 4.00
N ILE A 232 -14.91 2.10 4.02
CA ILE A 232 -16.11 1.24 4.11
C ILE A 232 -16.62 1.19 5.53
N LEU A 233 -15.70 1.04 6.46
CA LEU A 233 -16.01 0.63 7.82
C LEU A 233 -16.74 1.73 8.61
N ASP A 234 -16.66 3.00 8.19
CA ASP A 234 -17.33 4.16 8.81
C ASP A 234 -17.24 4.13 10.34
N PHE A 235 -16.02 4.33 10.84
CA PHE A 235 -15.63 4.01 12.22
C PHE A 235 -16.33 4.83 13.30
N ASP A 236 -16.99 5.92 12.94
CA ASP A 236 -17.85 6.66 13.87
C ASP A 236 -19.04 5.79 14.33
N GLN A 237 -19.41 4.79 13.52
CA GLN A 237 -20.43 3.80 13.84
C GLN A 237 -19.88 2.56 14.58
N PHE A 238 -18.57 2.50 14.88
CA PHE A 238 -18.00 1.35 15.56
C PHE A 238 -18.54 1.24 16.99
N SER A 239 -19.15 0.09 17.28
CA SER A 239 -19.48 -0.29 18.66
C SER A 239 -18.22 -0.36 19.52
N LYS A 240 -18.36 -0.14 20.84
CA LYS A 240 -17.25 -0.26 21.81
C LYS A 240 -16.50 -1.60 21.64
N ARG A 241 -17.24 -2.69 21.41
CA ARG A 241 -16.69 -4.04 21.16
C ARG A 241 -15.76 -4.07 19.95
N LEU A 242 -16.15 -3.45 18.84
CA LEU A 242 -15.35 -3.45 17.62
C LEU A 242 -14.08 -2.58 17.78
N LYS A 243 -14.18 -1.48 18.54
CA LYS A 243 -13.00 -0.66 18.91
C LYS A 243 -11.98 -1.46 19.72
N TYR A 244 -12.43 -2.18 20.76
CA TYR A 244 -11.54 -3.04 21.53
C TYR A 244 -10.94 -4.17 20.68
N ALA A 245 -11.75 -4.86 19.87
CA ALA A 245 -11.25 -5.92 19.01
C ALA A 245 -10.21 -5.41 17.99
N SER A 246 -10.42 -4.21 17.44
CA SER A 246 -9.46 -3.55 16.52
C SER A 246 -8.17 -3.14 17.25
N PHE A 247 -8.28 -2.69 18.50
CA PHE A 247 -7.13 -2.37 19.34
C PHE A 247 -6.31 -3.63 19.67
N PHE A 248 -6.97 -4.74 20.04
CA PHE A 248 -6.28 -6.02 20.23
C PHE A 248 -5.60 -6.48 18.95
N LEU A 249 -6.25 -6.34 17.78
CA LEU A 249 -5.62 -6.68 16.51
C LEU A 249 -4.31 -5.90 16.28
N ILE A 250 -4.26 -4.62 16.64
CA ILE A 250 -3.03 -3.82 16.59
C ILE A 250 -1.97 -4.40 17.55
N ILE A 251 -2.34 -4.69 18.81
CA ILE A 251 -1.40 -5.29 19.78
C ILE A 251 -0.86 -6.62 19.27
N PHE A 252 -1.72 -7.51 18.76
CA PHE A 252 -1.29 -8.79 18.19
C PHE A 252 -0.34 -8.60 17.01
N SER A 253 -0.61 -7.62 16.14
CA SER A 253 0.31 -7.27 15.05
C SER A 253 1.66 -6.75 15.55
N TRP A 254 1.72 -6.15 16.75
CA TRP A 254 2.99 -5.72 17.37
C TRP A 254 3.72 -6.90 18.00
N LEU A 255 3.00 -7.80 18.66
CA LEU A 255 3.59 -9.00 19.26
C LEU A 255 4.20 -9.90 18.18
N ASP A 256 3.60 -9.98 16.99
CA ASP A 256 4.14 -10.72 15.85
C ASP A 256 5.46 -10.13 15.31
N LEU A 257 5.78 -8.86 15.62
CA LEU A 257 7.09 -8.27 15.30
C LEU A 257 8.21 -8.73 16.22
N LEU A 258 7.88 -9.26 17.41
CA LEU A 258 8.90 -9.68 18.35
C LEU A 258 9.67 -10.88 17.81
N PRO A 259 11.00 -10.97 18.05
CA PRO A 259 11.76 -12.11 17.56
C PRO A 259 11.18 -13.40 18.15
N ARG A 260 10.75 -14.30 17.26
CA ARG A 260 10.04 -15.56 17.59
C ARG A 260 10.88 -16.51 18.45
N GLN A 261 12.21 -16.39 18.39
CA GLN A 261 13.11 -17.12 19.27
C GLN A 261 12.89 -16.72 20.74
N ASN A 262 12.67 -17.73 21.59
CA ASN A 262 12.43 -17.60 23.03
C ASN A 262 11.20 -16.75 23.39
N PHE A 263 10.14 -16.80 22.57
CA PHE A 263 8.92 -16.01 22.79
C PHE A 263 8.31 -16.26 24.17
N ASP A 264 8.20 -17.52 24.58
CA ASP A 264 7.63 -17.88 25.90
C ASP A 264 8.40 -17.26 27.06
N ILE A 265 9.74 -17.27 26.97
CA ILE A 265 10.63 -16.68 27.99
C ILE A 265 10.45 -15.16 28.04
N LYS A 266 10.36 -14.49 26.89
CA LYS A 266 10.16 -13.03 26.83
C LYS A 266 8.77 -12.63 27.35
N LEU A 267 7.75 -13.43 27.03
CA LEU A 267 6.40 -13.19 27.49
C LEU A 267 6.31 -13.33 29.01
N LEU A 268 6.91 -14.39 29.57
CA LEU A 268 7.09 -14.56 31.01
C LEU A 268 7.81 -13.37 31.66
N GLN A 269 8.89 -12.86 31.06
CA GLN A 269 9.62 -11.67 31.55
C GLN A 269 8.76 -10.40 31.56
N VAL A 270 7.93 -10.19 30.54
CA VAL A 270 7.01 -9.04 30.48
C VAL A 270 5.94 -9.16 31.56
N PHE A 271 5.35 -10.35 31.73
CA PHE A 271 4.34 -10.57 32.76
C PHE A 271 4.92 -10.45 34.17
N SER A 272 6.14 -10.94 34.41
CA SER A 272 6.81 -10.74 35.71
C SER A 272 7.14 -9.27 35.98
N ALA A 273 7.61 -8.54 34.97
CA ALA A 273 7.87 -7.10 35.13
C ALA A 273 6.59 -6.30 35.40
N LEU A 274 5.46 -6.71 34.82
CA LEU A 274 4.16 -6.08 35.10
C LEU A 274 3.61 -6.42 36.48
N SER A 275 3.84 -7.65 36.97
CA SER A 275 3.43 -8.01 38.34
C SER A 275 4.21 -7.25 39.41
N ASP A 276 5.47 -6.88 39.14
CA ASP A 276 6.29 -6.09 40.06
C ASP A 276 5.85 -4.60 40.12
N PHE A 277 5.06 -4.14 39.15
CA PHE A 277 4.56 -2.77 39.06
C PHE A 277 3.18 -2.54 39.70
N ILE A 278 2.45 -3.61 40.04
CA ILE A 278 1.10 -3.58 40.63
C ILE A 278 1.19 -3.80 42.14
#